data_AF-A0AAT9R8S2-F1
#
_entry.id   AF-A0AAT9R8S2-F1
#
_cell.length_a   1.000
_cell.length_b   1.000
_cell.length_c   1.000
_cell.angle_alpha   90.00
_cell.angle_beta   90.00
_cell.angle_gamma   90.00
#
_symmetry.space_group_name_H-M   'P 1'
#
loop_
_entity.id
_entity.type
_entity.pdbx_description
1 polymer ?
#
loop_
_entity_poly.entity_id
_entity_poly.type
_entity_poly.pdbx_seq_one_letter_code
_entity_poly.pdbx_strand_id
1 'polypeptide(L)'
;MSAVLDKPAHERPTAKKPSRWAAPPRPTWEEEPSKAGLAGKGIALSFACFAILFPLWIVIVTSLQSKKTIDEAGGLVVIPKGITFIAYQELLGGGQVQKAALVSVGVTLVGTLFSMSVSVLCAYGLSRVGSLGHRWILMTLLATMFFGAGLIPTYLLVQSLGLMDTYLALILPSAVSVFNILVLRSFFMGISPELIDSARIDGAGDWRILWKIVMPLSRAVLAVIALFYAVGYWSAWFNASIYLTDQDKMPLQNIMIQLVQKQERPVGLATQINTGQLSPLAIQMAVMVMALLPVAVLSPFVQKHFKKGMLTGAIKG
;
A
#
# COMPACT_ATOMS: atom_id res chain seq x y z
N MET A 1 7.62 18.56 -87.48
CA MET A 1 7.40 17.10 -87.61
C MET A 1 7.81 16.48 -86.29
N SER A 2 6.85 16.07 -85.46
CA SER A 2 6.45 14.66 -85.27
C SER A 2 7.56 13.86 -84.56
N ALA A 3 7.40 13.16 -83.44
CA ALA A 3 6.27 12.70 -82.63
C ALA A 3 6.84 12.44 -81.21
N VAL A 4 6.20 12.85 -80.12
CA VAL A 4 5.13 12.11 -79.41
C VAL A 4 5.45 10.61 -79.32
N LEU A 5 6.11 10.21 -78.24
CA LEU A 5 6.11 8.84 -77.75
C LEU A 5 5.17 8.78 -76.53
N ASP A 6 4.05 8.15 -76.80
CA ASP A 6 2.94 7.81 -75.93
C ASP A 6 3.36 6.77 -74.89
N LYS A 7 2.99 6.97 -73.62
CA LYS A 7 2.98 5.93 -72.58
C LYS A 7 1.72 6.12 -71.72
N PRO A 8 1.00 5.01 -71.43
CA PRO A 8 -0.42 5.05 -71.08
C PRO A 8 -0.68 5.58 -69.67
N ALA A 9 -1.84 6.24 -69.54
CA ALA A 9 -2.37 6.75 -68.29
C ALA A 9 -2.46 5.66 -67.21
N HIS A 10 -1.76 5.87 -66.09
CA HIS A 10 -2.04 5.14 -64.87
C HIS A 10 -3.42 5.53 -64.35
N GLU A 11 -4.35 4.60 -64.48
CA GLU A 11 -5.69 4.64 -63.91
C GLU A 11 -5.64 5.03 -62.43
N ARG A 12 -6.38 6.09 -62.06
CA ARG A 12 -6.66 6.41 -60.66
C ARG A 12 -7.51 5.28 -60.09
N PRO A 13 -7.22 4.73 -58.90
CA PRO A 13 -8.08 3.73 -58.30
C PRO A 13 -9.46 4.35 -58.08
N THR A 14 -10.45 3.77 -58.75
CA THR A 14 -11.85 4.13 -58.65
C THR A 14 -12.31 3.99 -57.21
N ALA A 15 -12.84 5.07 -56.63
CA ALA A 15 -13.44 5.05 -55.30
C ALA A 15 -14.59 4.03 -55.30
N LYS A 16 -14.38 2.87 -54.65
CA LYS A 16 -15.44 1.87 -54.42
C LYS A 16 -16.60 2.57 -53.70
N LYS A 17 -17.78 2.59 -54.35
CA LYS A 17 -19.02 3.03 -53.71
C LYS A 17 -19.20 2.23 -52.40
N PRO A 18 -19.48 2.89 -51.26
CA PRO A 18 -19.65 2.18 -50.00
C PRO A 18 -20.84 1.21 -50.14
N SER A 19 -20.58 -0.05 -49.81
CA SER A 19 -21.63 -1.08 -49.70
C SER A 19 -22.69 -0.58 -48.73
N ARG A 20 -23.97 -0.75 -49.08
CA ARG A 20 -25.13 -0.50 -48.19
C ARG A 20 -25.09 -1.32 -46.88
N TRP A 21 -24.15 -2.26 -46.78
CA TRP A 21 -23.92 -3.16 -45.65
C TRP A 21 -22.54 -2.97 -45.01
N ALA A 22 -21.85 -1.86 -45.29
CA ALA A 22 -20.62 -1.52 -44.57
C ALA A 22 -20.98 -1.16 -43.11
N ALA A 23 -20.29 -1.78 -42.15
CA ALA A 23 -20.37 -1.38 -40.75
C ALA A 23 -20.13 0.13 -40.65
N PRO A 24 -20.86 0.86 -39.77
CA PRO A 24 -20.62 2.27 -39.57
C PRO A 24 -19.12 2.51 -39.31
N PRO A 25 -18.54 3.60 -39.83
CA PRO A 25 -17.14 3.91 -39.59
C PRO A 25 -16.88 3.88 -38.07
N ARG A 26 -15.82 3.18 -37.67
CA ARG A 26 -15.45 3.07 -36.26
C ARG A 26 -15.38 4.47 -35.66
N PRO A 27 -15.90 4.68 -34.46
CA PRO A 27 -15.89 5.99 -33.84
C PRO A 27 -14.45 6.51 -33.65
N THR A 28 -14.27 7.84 -33.67
CA THR A 28 -12.94 8.49 -33.66
C THR A 28 -12.08 8.20 -32.42
N TRP A 29 -12.67 7.65 -31.35
CA TRP A 29 -11.94 7.21 -30.15
C TRP A 29 -11.40 5.76 -30.24
N GLU A 30 -11.75 5.01 -31.29
CA GLU A 30 -11.30 3.63 -31.57
C GLU A 30 -10.24 3.54 -32.68
N GLU A 31 -9.69 4.67 -33.12
CA GLU A 31 -8.55 4.68 -34.05
C GLU A 31 -7.34 4.01 -33.40
N GLU A 32 -6.62 3.18 -34.16
CA GLU A 32 -5.36 2.59 -33.69
C GLU A 32 -4.43 3.73 -33.26
N PRO A 33 -3.87 3.68 -32.04
CA PRO A 33 -3.13 4.79 -31.51
C PRO A 33 -1.94 5.09 -32.42
N SER A 34 -1.90 6.32 -32.96
CA SER A 34 -0.79 6.78 -33.79
C SER A 34 0.54 6.48 -33.10
N LYS A 35 1.55 6.04 -33.88
CA LYS A 35 2.90 5.75 -33.36
C LYS A 35 3.48 6.94 -32.56
N ALA A 36 3.13 8.17 -32.95
CA ALA A 36 3.48 9.39 -32.23
C ALA A 36 2.77 9.50 -30.86
N GLY A 37 1.50 9.08 -30.77
CA GLY A 37 0.73 9.04 -29.52
C GLY A 37 1.24 7.97 -28.54
N LEU A 38 1.65 6.81 -29.04
CA LEU A 38 2.32 5.78 -28.22
C LEU A 38 3.67 6.27 -27.70
N ALA A 39 4.48 6.90 -28.56
CA ALA A 39 5.77 7.49 -28.17
C ALA A 39 5.58 8.58 -27.11
N GLY A 40 4.61 9.49 -27.28
CA GLY A 40 4.28 10.52 -26.31
C GLY A 40 3.88 9.95 -24.94
N LYS A 41 3.01 8.92 -24.92
CA LYS A 41 2.65 8.21 -23.68
C LYS A 41 3.86 7.54 -23.03
N GLY A 42 4.72 6.90 -23.81
CA GLY A 42 5.94 6.26 -23.31
C GLY A 42 6.90 7.26 -22.65
N ILE A 43 7.14 8.40 -23.31
CA ILE A 43 7.99 9.47 -22.76
C ILE A 43 7.41 10.02 -21.46
N ALA A 44 6.10 10.32 -21.44
CA ALA A 44 5.43 10.82 -20.24
C ALA A 44 5.51 9.84 -19.07
N LEU A 45 5.28 8.54 -19.31
CA LEU A 45 5.40 7.50 -18.30
C LEU A 45 6.84 7.33 -17.80
N SER A 46 7.82 7.44 -18.70
CA SER A 46 9.23 7.30 -18.36
C SER A 46 9.70 8.47 -17.50
N PHE A 47 9.29 9.70 -17.84
CA PHE A 47 9.54 10.89 -17.04
C PHE A 47 8.89 10.81 -15.67
N ALA A 48 7.63 10.36 -15.58
CA ALA A 48 6.95 10.15 -14.31
C ALA A 48 7.66 9.11 -13.43
N CYS A 49 8.10 7.98 -14.01
CA CYS A 49 8.88 6.98 -13.29
C CYS A 49 10.21 7.57 -12.78
N PHE A 50 10.92 8.33 -13.62
CA PHE A 50 12.17 8.96 -13.24
C PHE A 50 11.96 9.96 -12.08
N ALA A 51 10.93 10.82 -12.16
CA ALA A 51 10.64 11.80 -11.11
C ALA A 51 10.34 11.16 -9.75
N ILE A 52 9.78 9.94 -9.73
CA ILE A 52 9.49 9.19 -8.50
C ILE A 52 10.72 8.42 -8.00
N LEU A 53 11.45 7.75 -8.90
CA LEU A 53 12.57 6.89 -8.54
C LEU A 53 13.85 7.66 -8.22
N PHE A 54 14.05 8.83 -8.82
CA PHE A 54 15.24 9.65 -8.60
C PHE A 54 15.45 10.07 -7.13
N PRO A 55 14.47 10.63 -6.41
CA PRO A 55 14.65 10.96 -4.99
C PRO A 55 14.85 9.71 -4.13
N LEU A 56 14.14 8.61 -4.42
CA LEU A 56 14.33 7.33 -3.72
C LEU A 56 15.75 6.79 -3.89
N TRP A 57 16.28 6.90 -5.11
CA TRP A 57 17.66 6.54 -5.43
C TRP A 57 18.66 7.33 -4.59
N ILE A 58 18.51 8.66 -4.51
CA ILE A 58 19.40 9.51 -3.70
C ILE A 58 19.35 9.12 -2.23
N VAL A 59 18.17 8.88 -1.68
CA VAL A 59 18.00 8.45 -0.27
C VAL A 59 18.74 7.14 -0.02
N ILE A 60 18.58 6.14 -0.89
CA ILE A 60 19.25 4.84 -0.76
C ILE A 60 20.77 5.01 -0.90
N VAL A 61 21.25 5.68 -1.95
CA VAL A 61 22.68 5.86 -2.20
C VAL A 61 23.35 6.59 -1.04
N THR A 62 22.75 7.70 -0.60
CA THR A 62 23.31 8.53 0.47
C THR A 62 23.33 7.81 1.81
N SER A 63 22.35 6.94 2.09
CA SER A 63 22.34 6.10 3.29
C SER A 63 23.51 5.11 3.38
N LEU A 64 24.11 4.76 2.23
CA LEU A 64 25.21 3.80 2.11
C LEU A 64 26.59 4.47 2.04
N GLN A 65 26.67 5.80 2.07
CA GLN A 65 27.94 6.51 1.94
C GLN A 65 28.60 6.78 3.29
N SER A 66 29.93 6.85 3.27
CA SER A 66 30.73 7.29 4.41
C SER A 66 30.58 8.80 4.62
N LYS A 67 30.88 9.27 5.83
CA LYS A 67 30.88 10.71 6.13
C LYS A 67 31.77 11.51 5.19
N LYS A 68 33.00 11.04 4.96
CA LYS A 68 33.96 11.67 4.05
C LYS A 68 33.37 11.88 2.65
N THR A 69 32.70 10.86 2.13
CA THR A 69 32.09 10.92 0.78
C THR A 69 30.92 11.90 0.71
N ILE A 70 30.11 11.98 1.77
CA ILE A 70 28.99 12.93 1.88
C ILE A 70 29.52 14.37 1.96
N ASP A 71 30.55 14.60 2.76
CA ASP A 71 31.17 15.91 2.93
C ASP A 71 31.83 16.39 1.62
N GLU A 72 32.54 15.49 0.92
CA GLU A 72 33.13 15.78 -0.41
C GLU A 72 32.08 16.08 -1.50
N ALA A 73 30.88 15.50 -1.39
CA ALA A 73 29.78 15.75 -2.31
C ALA A 73 29.02 17.04 -1.98
N GLY A 74 29.29 17.68 -0.84
CA GLY A 74 28.53 18.82 -0.33
C GLY A 74 27.13 18.46 0.17
N GLY A 75 26.88 17.19 0.52
CA GLY A 75 25.59 16.71 1.03
C GLY A 75 25.09 15.46 0.30
N LEU A 76 23.97 15.57 -0.41
CA LEU A 76 23.30 14.43 -1.05
C LEU A 76 24.18 13.80 -2.14
N VAL A 77 24.32 12.47 -2.08
CA VAL A 77 25.16 11.73 -3.02
C VAL A 77 24.27 11.08 -4.08
N VAL A 78 24.46 11.49 -5.34
CA VAL A 78 23.74 10.93 -6.50
C VAL A 78 24.46 9.70 -7.05
N ILE A 79 25.80 9.76 -7.12
CA ILE A 79 26.64 8.70 -7.66
C ILE A 79 27.44 8.08 -6.50
N PRO A 80 27.26 6.79 -6.19
CA PRO A 80 27.98 6.14 -5.10
C PRO A 80 29.48 6.10 -5.42
N LYS A 81 30.33 6.59 -4.50
CA LYS A 81 31.79 6.46 -4.61
C LYS A 81 32.34 5.30 -3.77
N GLY A 82 31.55 4.82 -2.79
CA GLY A 82 31.84 3.65 -1.98
C GLY A 82 30.57 3.10 -1.35
N ILE A 83 30.60 1.87 -0.82
CA ILE A 83 29.47 1.29 -0.09
C ILE A 83 29.93 1.00 1.33
N THR A 84 29.20 1.55 2.29
CA THR A 84 29.46 1.37 3.72
C THR A 84 28.13 1.14 4.45
N PHE A 85 28.13 0.18 5.37
CA PHE A 85 26.94 -0.16 6.17
C PHE A 85 27.04 0.35 7.61
N ILE A 86 27.99 1.26 7.89
CA ILE A 86 28.28 1.73 9.24
C ILE A 86 27.04 2.36 9.87
N ALA A 87 26.30 3.20 9.13
CA ALA A 87 25.05 3.79 9.62
C ALA A 87 24.02 2.71 10.03
N TYR A 88 23.88 1.65 9.25
CA TYR A 88 22.96 0.55 9.56
C TYR A 88 23.43 -0.30 10.74
N GLN A 89 24.73 -0.55 10.86
CA GLN A 89 25.30 -1.28 12.00
C GLN A 89 25.03 -0.55 13.31
N GLU A 90 25.21 0.77 13.31
CA GLU A 90 24.95 1.60 14.49
C GLU A 90 23.47 1.70 14.83
N LEU A 91 22.60 1.81 13.82
CA LEU A 91 21.16 1.84 14.01
C LEU A 91 20.60 0.52 14.55
N LEU A 92 21.21 -0.61 14.19
CA LEU A 92 20.80 -1.96 14.59
C LEU A 92 21.62 -2.54 15.77
N GLY A 93 22.53 -1.74 16.35
CA GLY A 93 23.50 -2.17 17.37
C GLY A 93 23.04 -2.06 18.82
N GLY A 94 21.74 -1.93 19.11
CA GLY A 94 21.21 -1.90 20.49
C GLY A 94 20.50 -0.61 20.91
N GLY A 95 20.30 0.35 19.99
CA GLY A 95 19.77 1.68 20.28
C GLY A 95 18.25 1.84 20.14
N GLN A 96 17.79 3.09 20.28
CA GLN A 96 16.37 3.47 20.16
C GLN A 96 15.77 3.05 18.80
N VAL A 97 16.53 3.15 17.71
CA VAL A 97 16.04 2.82 16.36
C VAL A 97 15.77 1.33 16.20
N GLN A 98 16.64 0.47 16.73
CA GLN A 98 16.41 -0.98 16.71
C GLN A 98 15.14 -1.34 17.48
N LYS A 99 14.96 -0.79 18.68
CA LYS A 99 13.73 -0.98 19.47
C LYS A 99 12.50 -0.52 18.69
N ALA A 100 12.56 0.68 18.11
CA ALA A 100 11.46 1.24 17.32
C ALA A 100 11.12 0.40 16.08
N ALA A 101 12.12 -0.20 15.43
CA ALA A 101 11.91 -1.14 14.33
C ALA A 101 11.20 -2.42 14.80
N LEU A 102 11.62 -2.99 15.94
CA LEU A 102 10.97 -4.16 16.53
C LEU A 102 9.53 -3.87 16.95
N VAL A 103 9.30 -2.70 17.56
CA VAL A 103 7.95 -2.24 17.92
C VAL A 103 7.08 -2.08 16.68
N SER A 104 7.57 -1.43 15.62
CA SER A 104 6.85 -1.28 14.35
C SER A 104 6.47 -2.64 13.77
N VAL A 105 7.39 -3.60 13.73
CA VAL A 105 7.10 -4.96 13.24
C VAL A 105 6.06 -5.64 14.13
N GLY A 106 6.22 -5.58 15.46
CA GLY A 106 5.31 -6.20 16.42
C GLY A 106 3.88 -5.64 16.33
N VAL A 107 3.74 -4.31 16.38
CA VAL A 107 2.45 -3.61 16.25
C VAL A 107 1.81 -3.90 14.90
N THR A 108 2.60 -3.92 13.82
CA THR A 108 2.09 -4.24 12.48
C THR A 108 1.57 -5.67 12.38
N LEU A 109 2.32 -6.65 12.87
CA LEU A 109 1.91 -8.06 12.81
C LEU A 109 0.69 -8.32 13.70
N VAL A 110 0.74 -7.93 14.97
CA VAL A 110 -0.34 -8.18 15.93
C VAL A 110 -1.58 -7.39 15.55
N GLY A 111 -1.42 -6.12 15.20
CA GLY A 111 -2.51 -5.27 14.74
C GLY A 111 -3.17 -5.84 13.49
N THR A 112 -2.40 -6.23 12.47
CA THR A 112 -2.95 -6.80 11.25
C THR A 112 -3.72 -8.09 11.52
N LEU A 113 -3.16 -9.01 12.31
CA LEU A 113 -3.84 -10.28 12.64
C LEU A 113 -5.13 -10.05 13.41
N PHE A 114 -5.12 -9.15 14.39
CA PHE A 114 -6.30 -8.80 15.18
C PHE A 114 -7.39 -8.17 14.30
N SER A 115 -7.04 -7.16 13.52
CA SER A 115 -7.97 -6.44 12.65
C SER A 115 -8.52 -7.31 11.53
N MET A 116 -7.70 -8.19 10.97
CA MET A 116 -8.15 -9.20 10.01
C MET A 116 -9.17 -10.15 10.64
N SER A 117 -8.90 -10.64 11.85
CA SER A 117 -9.80 -11.55 12.57
C SER A 117 -11.16 -10.90 12.82
N VAL A 118 -11.16 -9.69 13.37
CA VAL A 118 -12.39 -8.90 13.61
C VAL A 118 -13.14 -8.65 12.30
N SER A 119 -12.42 -8.25 11.24
CA SER A 119 -13.03 -7.90 9.96
C SER A 119 -13.63 -9.11 9.26
N VAL A 120 -12.95 -10.25 9.27
CA VAL A 120 -13.44 -11.50 8.67
C VAL A 120 -14.70 -11.98 9.37
N LEU A 121 -14.71 -12.01 10.71
CA LEU A 121 -15.86 -12.45 11.49
C LEU A 121 -17.08 -11.54 11.26
N CYS A 122 -16.86 -10.22 11.31
CA CYS A 122 -17.90 -9.23 11.06
C CYS A 122 -18.45 -9.33 9.63
N ALA A 123 -17.57 -9.38 8.64
CA ALA A 123 -17.94 -9.49 7.24
C ALA A 123 -18.69 -10.80 6.93
N TYR A 124 -18.26 -11.93 7.52
CA TYR A 124 -18.92 -13.22 7.34
C TYR A 124 -20.34 -13.19 7.91
N GLY A 125 -20.51 -12.75 9.16
CA GLY A 125 -21.83 -12.61 9.78
C GLY A 125 -22.76 -11.69 8.98
N LEU A 126 -22.24 -10.56 8.49
CA LEU A 126 -23.02 -9.60 7.71
C LEU A 126 -23.25 -10.01 6.25
N SER A 127 -22.54 -11.02 5.73
CA SER A 127 -22.73 -11.51 4.36
C SER A 127 -23.98 -12.39 4.19
N ARG A 128 -24.68 -12.73 5.28
CA ARG A 128 -25.86 -13.60 5.27
C ARG A 128 -27.09 -12.80 5.70
N VAL A 129 -28.07 -12.69 4.81
CA VAL A 129 -29.27 -11.85 4.97
C VAL A 129 -30.16 -12.28 6.16
N GLY A 130 -29.99 -13.51 6.67
CA GLY A 130 -30.69 -14.03 7.85
C GLY A 130 -29.96 -13.83 9.19
N SER A 131 -28.81 -13.15 9.23
CA SER A 131 -28.10 -12.91 10.50
C SER A 131 -28.88 -11.94 11.39
N LEU A 132 -28.87 -12.21 12.70
CA LEU A 132 -29.46 -11.35 13.72
C LEU A 132 -28.90 -9.91 13.59
N GLY A 133 -29.80 -8.94 13.55
CA GLY A 133 -29.43 -7.52 13.49
C GLY A 133 -28.72 -7.08 12.20
N HIS A 134 -28.74 -7.87 11.13
CA HIS A 134 -27.99 -7.61 9.90
C HIS A 134 -28.12 -6.16 9.39
N ARG A 135 -29.36 -5.69 9.21
CA ARG A 135 -29.65 -4.34 8.71
C ARG A 135 -29.17 -3.26 9.69
N TRP A 136 -29.43 -3.44 10.99
CA TRP A 136 -29.06 -2.47 12.02
C TRP A 136 -27.54 -2.33 12.12
N ILE A 137 -26.81 -3.44 12.27
CA ILE A 137 -25.34 -3.42 12.36
C ILE A 137 -24.73 -2.82 11.10
N LEU A 138 -25.21 -3.19 9.91
CA LEU A 138 -24.71 -2.64 8.65
C LEU A 138 -24.93 -1.11 8.58
N MET A 139 -26.11 -0.64 8.99
CA MET A 139 -26.42 0.80 9.01
C MET A 139 -25.55 1.54 10.03
N THR A 140 -25.28 0.97 11.20
CA THR A 140 -24.37 1.55 12.20
C THR A 140 -22.94 1.64 11.64
N LEU A 141 -22.43 0.57 11.01
CA LEU A 141 -21.10 0.60 10.40
C LEU A 141 -21.01 1.68 9.32
N LEU A 142 -21.98 1.73 8.41
CA LEU A 142 -22.06 2.77 7.38
C LEU A 142 -22.12 4.17 8.00
N ALA A 143 -22.94 4.37 9.04
CA ALA A 143 -23.00 5.64 9.74
C ALA A 143 -21.62 6.03 10.31
N THR A 144 -20.91 5.13 10.99
CA THR A 144 -19.58 5.43 11.54
C THR A 144 -18.50 5.71 10.48
N MET A 145 -18.68 5.21 9.25
CA MET A 145 -17.77 5.51 8.14
C MET A 145 -17.91 6.96 7.66
N PHE A 146 -19.13 7.51 7.67
CA PHE A 146 -19.39 8.90 7.25
C PHE A 146 -19.38 9.89 8.41
N PHE A 147 -19.71 9.43 9.61
CA PHE A 147 -19.80 10.22 10.83
C PHE A 147 -18.80 9.68 11.85
N GLY A 148 -17.63 10.30 11.93
CA GLY A 148 -16.62 10.01 12.94
C GLY A 148 -16.75 10.90 14.18
N ALA A 149 -16.44 10.38 15.36
CA ALA A 149 -16.43 11.16 16.61
C ALA A 149 -15.37 12.27 16.63
N GLY A 150 -14.40 12.23 15.71
CA GLY A 150 -13.28 13.16 15.66
C GLY A 150 -12.15 12.80 16.63
N LEU A 151 -11.05 13.56 16.55
CA LEU A 151 -9.83 13.26 17.29
C LEU A 151 -10.02 13.39 18.81
N ILE A 152 -10.55 14.51 19.28
CA ILE A 152 -10.63 14.81 20.73
C ILE A 152 -11.47 13.77 21.47
N PRO A 153 -12.70 13.41 21.04
CA PRO A 153 -13.48 12.40 21.74
C PRO A 153 -12.84 11.01 21.70
N THR A 154 -12.20 10.66 20.58
CA THR A 154 -11.46 9.39 20.46
C THR A 154 -10.28 9.34 21.43
N TYR A 155 -9.56 10.45 21.58
CA TYR A 155 -8.47 10.56 22.56
C TYR A 155 -8.96 10.41 24.00
N LEU A 156 -10.01 11.13 24.38
CA LEU A 156 -10.60 11.04 25.73
C LEU A 156 -11.13 9.64 26.02
N LEU A 157 -11.65 8.92 25.01
CA LEU A 157 -12.06 7.53 25.15
C LEU A 157 -10.86 6.63 25.47
N VAL A 158 -9.78 6.69 24.68
CA VAL A 158 -8.56 5.91 24.92
C VAL A 158 -7.96 6.23 26.29
N GLN A 159 -7.98 7.49 26.69
CA GLN A 159 -7.54 7.94 28.01
C GLN A 159 -8.41 7.37 29.14
N SER A 160 -9.73 7.47 29.03
CA SER A 160 -10.67 6.97 30.05
C SER A 160 -10.64 5.44 30.21
N LEU A 161 -10.29 4.71 29.14
CA LEU A 161 -10.05 3.27 29.17
C LEU A 161 -8.70 2.87 29.77
N GLY A 162 -7.85 3.84 30.15
CA GLY A 162 -6.53 3.57 30.73
C GLY A 162 -5.54 2.96 29.74
N LEU A 163 -5.75 3.15 28.43
CA LEU A 163 -4.91 2.54 27.39
C LEU A 163 -3.68 3.40 27.01
N MET A 164 -3.57 4.61 27.56
CA MET A 164 -2.46 5.52 27.27
C MET A 164 -1.11 4.86 27.56
N ASP A 165 -0.13 5.16 26.72
CA ASP A 165 1.22 4.61 26.78
C ASP A 165 1.28 3.06 26.66
N THR A 166 0.29 2.44 26.02
CA THR A 166 0.28 1.01 25.70
C THR A 166 0.16 0.76 24.19
N TYR A 167 0.68 -0.38 23.71
CA TYR A 167 0.53 -0.76 22.29
C TYR A 167 -0.94 -1.00 21.90
N LEU A 168 -1.82 -1.32 22.85
CA LEU A 168 -3.24 -1.49 22.61
C LEU A 168 -3.92 -0.19 22.18
N ALA A 169 -3.43 0.97 22.62
CA ALA A 169 -3.91 2.26 22.14
C ALA A 169 -3.64 2.48 20.65
N LEU A 170 -2.67 1.80 20.05
CA LEU A 170 -2.44 1.83 18.61
C LEU A 170 -3.35 0.84 17.87
N ILE A 171 -3.59 -0.33 18.47
CA ILE A 171 -4.27 -1.44 17.80
C ILE A 171 -5.79 -1.27 17.85
N LEU A 172 -6.37 -1.10 19.04
CA LEU A 172 -7.82 -1.17 19.25
C LEU A 172 -8.60 -0.08 18.49
N PRO A 173 -8.20 1.22 18.53
CA PRO A 173 -8.95 2.26 17.83
C PRO A 173 -8.93 2.09 16.29
N SER A 174 -7.88 1.46 15.77
CA SER A 174 -7.70 1.21 14.33
C SER A 174 -8.10 -0.20 13.90
N ALA A 175 -8.62 -1.02 14.83
CA ALA A 175 -8.88 -2.45 14.58
C ALA A 175 -10.02 -2.69 13.58
N VAL A 176 -10.96 -1.75 13.52
CA VAL A 176 -12.17 -1.85 12.70
C VAL A 176 -12.10 -0.81 11.58
N SER A 177 -11.75 -1.26 10.37
CA SER A 177 -11.97 -0.48 9.16
C SER A 177 -13.29 -0.92 8.51
N VAL A 178 -14.29 -0.05 8.56
CA VAL A 178 -15.60 -0.30 7.94
C VAL A 178 -15.44 -0.58 6.44
N PHE A 179 -14.59 0.20 5.76
CA PHE A 179 -14.30 -0.01 4.34
C PHE A 179 -13.79 -1.44 4.09
N ASN A 180 -12.82 -1.92 4.86
CA ASN A 180 -12.27 -3.26 4.72
C ASN A 180 -13.33 -4.35 4.96
N ILE A 181 -14.18 -4.15 5.97
CA ILE A 181 -15.32 -5.05 6.27
C ILE A 181 -16.30 -5.10 5.11
N LEU A 182 -16.66 -3.96 4.52
CA LEU A 182 -17.61 -3.89 3.41
C LEU A 182 -17.06 -4.58 2.15
N VAL A 183 -15.76 -4.43 1.86
CA VAL A 183 -15.10 -5.13 0.75
C VAL A 183 -15.13 -6.64 0.97
N LEU A 184 -14.75 -7.12 2.17
CA LEU A 184 -14.82 -8.56 2.50
C LEU A 184 -16.24 -9.08 2.42
N ARG A 185 -17.21 -8.34 2.96
CA ARG A 185 -18.63 -8.70 2.93
C ARG A 185 -19.12 -8.84 1.49
N SER A 186 -18.81 -7.87 0.62
CA SER A 186 -19.18 -7.91 -0.80
C SER A 186 -18.63 -9.17 -1.48
N PHE A 187 -17.36 -9.50 -1.22
CA PHE A 187 -16.76 -10.72 -1.75
C PHE A 187 -17.43 -12.00 -1.21
N PHE A 188 -17.69 -12.08 0.10
CA PHE A 188 -18.33 -13.24 0.73
C PHE A 188 -19.79 -13.45 0.29
N MET A 189 -20.50 -12.39 -0.12
CA MET A 189 -21.82 -12.48 -0.74
C MET A 189 -21.76 -12.99 -2.18
N GLY A 190 -20.65 -12.78 -2.89
CA GLY A 190 -20.44 -13.28 -4.24
C GLY A 190 -20.16 -14.79 -4.33
N ILE A 191 -19.93 -15.46 -3.20
CA ILE A 191 -19.76 -16.91 -3.14
C ILE A 191 -21.11 -17.59 -3.33
N SER A 192 -21.18 -18.58 -4.23
CA SER A 192 -22.43 -19.26 -4.58
C SER A 192 -23.13 -19.82 -3.32
N PRO A 193 -24.43 -19.54 -3.12
CA PRO A 193 -25.19 -20.09 -2.00
C PRO A 193 -25.29 -21.62 -2.06
N GLU A 194 -25.33 -22.20 -3.26
CA GLU A 194 -25.41 -23.66 -3.46
C GLU A 194 -24.24 -24.41 -2.82
N LEU A 195 -23.04 -23.82 -2.84
CA LEU A 195 -21.85 -24.40 -2.21
C LEU A 195 -21.98 -24.44 -0.68
N ILE A 196 -22.62 -23.42 -0.13
CA ILE A 196 -22.85 -23.28 1.32
C ILE A 196 -23.97 -24.24 1.74
N ASP A 197 -25.05 -24.32 0.97
CA ASP A 197 -26.17 -25.21 1.24
C ASP A 197 -25.76 -26.68 1.13
N SER A 198 -24.93 -27.04 0.13
CA SER A 198 -24.35 -28.38 0.02
C SER A 198 -23.52 -28.74 1.25
N ALA A 199 -22.67 -27.82 1.72
CA ALA A 199 -21.88 -28.05 2.93
C ALA A 199 -22.76 -28.18 4.19
N ARG A 200 -23.90 -27.48 4.25
CA ARG A 200 -24.88 -27.61 5.35
C ARG A 200 -25.59 -28.96 5.32
N ILE A 201 -25.92 -29.48 4.14
CA ILE A 201 -26.46 -30.84 3.95
C ILE A 201 -25.45 -31.89 4.45
N ASP A 202 -24.15 -31.66 4.22
CA ASP A 202 -23.06 -32.49 4.76
C ASP A 202 -22.79 -32.29 6.27
N GLY A 203 -23.65 -31.55 6.97
CA GLY A 203 -23.54 -31.30 8.41
C GLY A 203 -22.42 -30.33 8.82
N ALA A 204 -21.92 -29.49 7.90
CA ALA A 204 -20.95 -28.46 8.25
C ALA A 204 -21.62 -27.27 8.96
N GLY A 205 -21.19 -26.99 10.20
CA GLY A 205 -21.56 -25.74 10.89
C GLY A 205 -20.84 -24.50 10.34
N ASP A 206 -21.31 -23.31 10.70
CA ASP A 206 -20.82 -22.04 10.14
C ASP A 206 -19.32 -21.81 10.32
N TRP A 207 -18.74 -22.21 11.46
CA TRP A 207 -17.29 -22.15 11.66
C TRP A 207 -16.52 -23.00 10.66
N ARG A 208 -17.02 -24.20 10.37
CA ARG A 208 -16.39 -25.11 9.40
C ARG A 208 -16.51 -24.53 7.98
N ILE A 209 -17.66 -23.96 7.63
CA ILE A 209 -17.90 -23.30 6.34
C ILE A 209 -16.96 -22.11 6.17
N LEU A 210 -16.83 -21.25 7.19
CA LEU A 210 -15.94 -20.09 7.17
C LEU A 210 -14.48 -20.51 6.89
N TRP A 211 -13.93 -21.41 7.71
CA TRP A 211 -12.51 -21.76 7.64
C TRP A 211 -12.15 -22.68 6.47
N LYS A 212 -13.03 -23.61 6.07
CA LYS A 212 -12.73 -24.59 5.01
C LYS A 212 -13.20 -24.18 3.62
N ILE A 213 -14.18 -23.27 3.51
CA ILE A 213 -14.77 -22.89 2.21
C ILE A 213 -14.54 -21.41 1.93
N VAL A 214 -15.05 -20.53 2.77
CA VAL A 214 -15.04 -19.08 2.50
C VAL A 214 -13.63 -18.51 2.51
N MET A 215 -12.83 -18.82 3.53
CA MET A 215 -11.46 -18.30 3.67
C MET A 215 -10.55 -18.73 2.50
N PRO A 216 -10.49 -20.01 2.08
CA PRO A 216 -9.70 -20.42 0.93
C PRO A 216 -10.12 -19.79 -0.41
N LEU A 217 -11.43 -19.62 -0.64
CA LEU A 217 -11.95 -18.96 -1.83
C LEU A 217 -11.63 -17.45 -1.84
N SER A 218 -11.44 -16.85 -0.67
CA SER A 218 -11.23 -15.41 -0.49
C SER A 218 -9.78 -14.99 -0.35
N ARG A 219 -8.81 -15.89 -0.57
CA ARG A 219 -7.37 -15.64 -0.38
C ARG A 219 -6.86 -14.36 -1.03
N ALA A 220 -7.33 -14.05 -2.25
CA ALA A 220 -6.91 -12.85 -2.97
C ALA A 220 -7.36 -11.58 -2.24
N VAL A 221 -8.63 -11.48 -1.85
CA VAL A 221 -9.15 -10.30 -1.14
C VAL A 221 -8.59 -10.22 0.28
N LEU A 222 -8.45 -11.36 0.98
CA LEU A 222 -7.82 -11.40 2.31
C LEU A 222 -6.39 -10.86 2.28
N ALA A 223 -5.59 -11.20 1.27
CA ALA A 223 -4.23 -10.68 1.10
C ALA A 223 -4.21 -9.16 0.89
N VAL A 224 -5.16 -8.64 0.11
CA VAL A 224 -5.30 -7.18 -0.13
C VAL A 224 -5.66 -6.46 1.16
N ILE A 225 -6.64 -6.95 1.90
CA ILE A 225 -7.09 -6.32 3.15
C ILE A 225 -6.02 -6.44 4.24
N ALA A 226 -5.31 -7.57 4.31
CA ALA A 226 -4.17 -7.73 5.21
C ALA A 226 -3.06 -6.72 4.91
N LEU A 227 -2.78 -6.43 3.63
CA LEU A 227 -1.84 -5.36 3.28
C LEU A 227 -2.35 -4.01 3.77
N PHE A 228 -3.60 -3.66 3.52
CA PHE A 228 -4.13 -2.34 3.91
C PHE A 228 -3.99 -2.11 5.42
N TYR A 229 -4.27 -3.14 6.22
CA TYR A 229 -4.00 -3.09 7.66
C TYR A 229 -2.50 -2.99 7.97
N ALA A 230 -1.66 -3.81 7.34
CA ALA A 230 -0.21 -3.80 7.59
C ALA A 230 0.42 -2.44 7.28
N VAL A 231 0.09 -1.84 6.13
CA VAL A 231 0.56 -0.50 5.74
C VAL A 231 0.04 0.57 6.70
N GLY A 232 -1.22 0.45 7.13
CA GLY A 232 -1.82 1.35 8.12
C GLY A 232 -1.08 1.33 9.45
N TYR A 233 -0.84 0.14 10.02
CA TYR A 233 -0.10 -0.01 11.28
C TYR A 233 1.37 0.35 11.16
N TRP A 234 2.02 0.03 10.04
CA TRP A 234 3.40 0.42 9.77
C TRP A 234 3.55 1.95 9.76
N SER A 235 2.52 2.65 9.27
CA SER A 235 2.48 4.11 9.14
C SER A 235 1.84 4.82 10.33
N ALA A 236 1.66 4.16 11.48
CA ALA A 236 0.88 4.64 12.63
C ALA A 236 1.55 5.76 13.45
N TRP A 237 2.17 6.74 12.80
CA TRP A 237 2.95 7.77 13.48
C TRP A 237 2.09 8.73 14.30
N PHE A 238 0.93 9.11 13.74
CA PHE A 238 0.04 10.09 14.34
C PHE A 238 -0.57 9.53 15.63
N ASN A 239 -1.14 8.32 15.56
CA ASN A 239 -1.70 7.63 16.72
C ASN A 239 -0.63 7.41 17.81
N ALA A 240 0.59 7.02 17.43
CA ALA A 240 1.68 6.89 18.38
C ALA A 240 2.06 8.24 19.03
N SER A 241 2.06 9.33 18.28
CA SER A 241 2.42 10.65 18.82
C SER A 241 1.41 11.20 19.83
N ILE A 242 0.14 10.77 19.76
CA ILE A 242 -0.91 11.22 20.69
C ILE A 242 -1.10 10.23 21.85
N TYR A 243 -0.88 8.93 21.65
CA TYR A 243 -1.18 7.91 22.66
C TYR A 243 0.03 7.43 23.45
N LEU A 244 1.25 7.53 22.90
CA LEU A 244 2.48 7.07 23.57
C LEU A 244 3.27 8.24 24.13
N THR A 245 3.90 8.02 25.28
CA THR A 245 4.77 9.01 25.95
C THR A 245 6.18 8.45 26.13
N ASP A 246 6.31 7.14 26.38
CA ASP A 246 7.59 6.46 26.48
C ASP A 246 8.29 6.37 25.12
N GLN A 247 9.51 6.90 25.06
CA GLN A 247 10.35 6.91 23.85
C GLN A 247 10.76 5.51 23.39
N ASP A 248 10.83 4.52 24.29
CA ASP A 248 11.15 3.14 23.94
C ASP A 248 9.97 2.40 23.29
N LYS A 249 8.75 2.94 23.41
CA LYS A 249 7.53 2.39 22.78
C LYS A 249 7.22 3.00 21.43
N MET A 250 7.98 4.01 21.02
CA MET A 250 7.72 4.72 19.76
C MET A 250 8.04 3.84 18.55
N PRO A 251 7.14 3.76 17.55
CA PRO A 251 7.41 3.02 16.33
C PRO A 251 8.40 3.76 15.43
N LEU A 252 9.01 3.05 14.50
CA LEU A 252 10.05 3.53 13.58
C LEU A 252 9.64 4.80 12.82
N GLN A 253 8.37 4.89 12.39
CA GLN A 253 7.87 6.05 11.65
C GLN A 253 7.91 7.35 12.50
N ASN A 254 7.72 7.27 13.82
CA ASN A 254 7.86 8.42 14.71
C ASN A 254 9.31 8.87 14.81
N ILE A 255 10.23 7.91 14.98
CA ILE A 255 11.66 8.21 15.06
C ILE A 255 12.15 8.86 13.76
N MET A 256 11.69 8.37 12.61
CA MET A 256 11.96 8.98 11.31
C MET A 256 11.48 10.43 11.27
N ILE A 257 10.24 10.71 11.68
CA ILE A 257 9.69 12.08 11.65
C ILE A 257 10.43 13.01 12.61
N GLN A 258 10.74 12.55 13.84
CA GLN A 258 11.53 13.32 14.80
C GLN A 258 12.91 13.69 14.23
N LEU A 259 13.59 12.71 13.63
CA LEU A 259 14.91 12.93 13.03
C LEU A 259 14.88 13.88 11.85
N VAL A 260 13.87 13.77 10.98
CA VAL A 260 13.79 14.52 9.73
C VAL A 260 13.24 15.93 9.92
N GLN A 261 12.19 16.08 10.72
CA GLN A 261 11.47 17.34 10.86
C GLN A 261 11.95 18.15 12.08
N LYS A 262 12.24 17.49 13.20
CA LYS A 262 12.68 18.16 14.42
C LYS A 262 14.19 18.23 14.58
N GLN A 263 14.93 17.56 13.70
CA GLN A 263 16.39 17.39 13.77
C GLN A 263 16.85 16.79 15.11
N GLU A 264 15.95 16.06 15.79
CA GLU A 264 16.21 15.37 17.05
C GLU A 264 17.01 14.09 16.76
N ARG A 265 18.21 13.99 17.31
CA ARG A 265 19.08 12.82 17.11
C ARG A 265 18.58 11.65 17.94
N PRO A 266 18.59 10.40 17.43
CA PRO A 266 18.19 9.24 18.22
C PRO A 266 19.11 9.06 19.42
N VAL A 267 18.53 8.67 20.55
CA VAL A 267 19.26 8.46 21.80
C VAL A 267 20.29 7.33 21.62
N GLY A 268 21.53 7.58 22.08
CA GLY A 268 22.65 6.63 21.98
C GLY A 268 23.62 6.88 20.82
N LEU A 269 23.23 7.64 19.79
CA LEU A 269 24.10 7.93 18.62
C LEU A 269 24.87 9.25 18.73
N ALA A 270 24.57 10.07 19.75
CA ALA A 270 25.14 11.41 19.89
C ALA A 270 26.68 11.39 19.96
N THR A 271 27.27 10.44 20.68
CA THR A 271 28.72 10.35 20.87
C THR A 271 29.45 10.05 19.56
N GLN A 272 28.97 9.07 18.77
CA GLN A 272 29.61 8.67 17.51
C GLN A 272 29.47 9.72 16.39
N ILE A 273 28.38 10.49 16.43
CA ILE A 273 28.18 11.65 15.56
C ILE A 273 29.16 12.77 15.97
N ASN A 274 29.29 13.04 17.26
CA ASN A 274 30.15 14.11 17.78
C ASN A 274 31.65 13.79 17.65
N THR A 275 32.06 12.51 17.73
CA THR A 275 33.44 12.08 17.44
C THR A 275 33.77 12.11 15.94
N GLY A 276 32.80 12.47 15.09
CA GLY A 276 33.00 12.64 13.67
C GLY A 276 33.07 11.35 12.87
N GLN A 277 32.78 10.20 13.47
CA GLN A 277 32.80 8.90 12.80
C GLN A 277 31.55 8.65 11.94
N LEU A 278 30.43 9.30 12.28
CA LEU A 278 29.16 9.17 11.56
C LEU A 278 28.68 10.50 10.98
N SER A 279 28.05 10.43 9.80
CA SER A 279 27.33 11.56 9.22
C SER A 279 25.88 11.57 9.71
N PRO A 280 25.37 12.68 10.26
CA PRO A 280 23.96 12.83 10.61
C PRO A 280 23.03 12.58 9.42
N LEU A 281 23.46 13.02 8.23
CA LEU A 281 22.70 12.88 7.00
C LEU A 281 22.61 11.40 6.59
N ALA A 282 23.71 10.63 6.69
CA ALA A 282 23.67 9.19 6.43
C ALA A 282 22.68 8.46 7.34
N ILE A 283 22.66 8.81 8.64
CA ILE A 283 21.73 8.24 9.62
C ILE A 283 20.27 8.58 9.26
N GLN A 284 20.01 9.85 8.94
CA GLN A 284 18.68 10.29 8.52
C GLN A 284 18.17 9.52 7.31
N MET A 285 19.02 9.37 6.29
CA MET A 285 18.66 8.62 5.09
C MET A 285 18.51 7.13 5.37
N ALA A 286 19.35 6.53 6.22
CA ALA A 286 19.24 5.13 6.59
C ALA A 286 17.93 4.82 7.35
N VAL A 287 17.51 5.69 8.28
CA VAL A 287 16.20 5.54 8.96
C VAL A 287 15.04 5.68 7.97
N MET A 288 15.12 6.61 7.01
CA MET A 288 14.12 6.71 5.93
C MET A 288 14.06 5.43 5.10
N VAL A 289 15.20 4.85 4.71
CA VAL A 289 15.24 3.59 3.96
C VAL A 289 14.59 2.47 4.77
N MET A 290 14.92 2.33 6.05
CA MET A 290 14.30 1.32 6.93
C MET A 290 12.79 1.47 7.04
N ALA A 291 12.28 2.71 7.10
CA ALA A 291 10.85 2.99 7.12
C ALA A 291 10.17 2.70 5.77
N LEU A 292 10.84 2.95 4.64
CA LEU A 292 10.30 2.71 3.30
C LEU A 292 10.31 1.23 2.89
N LEU A 293 11.28 0.45 3.39
CA LEU A 293 11.58 -0.90 2.91
C LEU A 293 10.38 -1.85 2.98
N PRO A 294 9.61 -1.96 4.09
CA PRO A 294 8.52 -2.93 4.15
C PRO A 294 7.38 -2.64 3.19
N VAL A 295 7.05 -1.36 2.99
CA VAL A 295 6.02 -0.95 2.02
C VAL A 295 6.49 -1.30 0.59
N ALA A 296 7.75 -1.03 0.28
CA ALA A 296 8.34 -1.37 -1.02
C ALA A 296 8.35 -2.89 -1.29
N VAL A 297 8.67 -3.71 -0.29
CA VAL A 297 8.71 -5.18 -0.41
C VAL A 297 7.30 -5.78 -0.51
N LEU A 298 6.32 -5.23 0.21
CA LEU A 298 4.95 -5.73 0.21
C LEU A 298 4.17 -5.36 -1.07
N SER A 299 4.54 -4.26 -1.73
CA SER A 299 3.81 -3.75 -2.91
C SER A 299 3.76 -4.74 -4.10
N PRO A 300 4.87 -5.38 -4.55
CA PRO A 300 4.84 -6.39 -5.61
C PRO A 300 3.97 -7.60 -5.29
N PHE A 301 3.99 -8.05 -4.03
CA PHE A 301 3.18 -9.18 -3.59
C PHE A 301 1.70 -8.89 -3.81
N VAL A 302 1.26 -7.68 -3.49
CA VAL A 302 -0.12 -7.26 -3.66
C VAL A 302 -0.50 -7.05 -5.12
N GLN A 303 0.35 -6.44 -5.93
CA GLN A 303 0.09 -6.30 -7.37
C GLN A 303 -0.16 -7.66 -8.04
N LYS A 304 0.54 -8.72 -7.62
CA LYS A 304 0.33 -10.10 -8.12
C LYS A 304 -1.07 -10.64 -7.77
N HIS A 305 -1.60 -10.32 -6.58
CA HIS A 305 -2.91 -10.77 -6.13
C HIS A 305 -4.05 -9.95 -6.76
N PHE A 306 -3.87 -8.64 -6.90
CA PHE A 306 -4.81 -7.76 -7.61
C PHE A 306 -5.02 -8.18 -9.06
N LYS A 307 -3.94 -8.47 -9.79
CA LYS A 307 -4.03 -8.92 -11.19
C LYS A 307 -4.87 -10.20 -11.32
N LYS A 308 -4.78 -11.14 -10.37
CA LYS A 308 -5.58 -12.38 -10.40
C LYS A 308 -7.05 -12.17 -10.01
N GLY A 309 -7.32 -11.29 -9.05
CA GLY A 309 -8.69 -11.00 -8.58
C GLY A 309 -9.51 -10.16 -9.56
N MET A 310 -8.88 -9.20 -10.24
CA MET A 310 -9.57 -8.36 -11.23
C MET A 310 -9.86 -9.11 -12.54
N LEU A 311 -8.94 -9.98 -12.97
CA LEU A 311 -9.12 -10.77 -14.20
C LEU A 311 -10.25 -11.79 -14.09
N THR A 312 -10.70 -12.17 -12.90
CA THR A 312 -11.84 -13.10 -12.74
C THR A 312 -13.19 -12.38 -12.62
N GLY A 313 -13.20 -11.11 -12.20
CA GLY A 313 -14.41 -10.28 -12.16
C GLY A 313 -14.80 -9.65 -13.51
N ALA A 314 -13.83 -9.44 -14.41
CA ALA A 314 -14.05 -8.75 -15.68
C ALA A 314 -14.53 -9.65 -16.84
N ILE A 315 -14.47 -10.98 -16.71
CA ILE A 315 -14.89 -11.94 -17.75
C ILE A 315 -16.35 -12.40 -17.56
N LYS A 316 -17.14 -11.65 -16.79
CA LYS A 316 -18.59 -11.87 -16.64
C LYS A 316 -19.44 -10.81 -17.36
N GLY A 317 -18.83 -10.05 -18.28
CA GLY A 317 -19.52 -9.16 -19.23
C GLY A 317 -19.35 -9.67 -20.65
#